data_AF-A0A832BP81-F1
#
_entry.id   AF-A0A832BP81-F1
#
_cell.length_a   1.000
_cell.length_b   1.000
_cell.length_c   1.000
_cell.angle_alpha   90.00
_cell.angle_beta   90.00
_cell.angle_gamma   90.00
#
_symmetry.space_group_name_H-M   'P 1'
#
loop_
_entity.id
_entity.type
_entity.pdbx_description
1 polymer ?
#
loop_
_entity_poly.entity_id
_entity_poly.type
_entity_poly.pdbx_seq_one_letter_code
_entity_poly.pdbx_strand_id
1 'polypeptide(L)'
;MAIVYIIVGVVLVLLLIAALLPGKYHIEKTAIIARPVELVMDKVADLHHYAAWNPWQQSDPGAKGTITGTPKTIGHSYAWEGKKVGVGSLTVRDIDNKHVHFNLEFIKPFKSKASDDWMFEEWGNGETKVTWSNNGEFPFPVARLMGPMILKELNQQFVQGLNNLKKMCEG
;
A
#
# COMPACT_ATOMS: atom_id res chain seq x y z
N MET A 1 -0.92 45.53 -4.61
CA MET A 1 -1.76 45.31 -3.40
C MET A 1 -2.95 44.40 -3.69
N ALA A 2 -3.84 44.72 -4.64
CA ALA A 2 -5.02 43.87 -4.95
C ALA A 2 -4.68 42.40 -5.28
N ILE A 3 -3.65 42.15 -6.10
CA ILE A 3 -3.20 40.80 -6.46
C ILE A 3 -2.76 40.00 -5.22
N VAL A 4 -2.10 40.66 -4.26
CA VAL A 4 -1.65 40.01 -3.01
C VAL A 4 -2.85 39.58 -2.18
N TYR A 5 -3.87 40.43 -2.03
CA TYR A 5 -5.09 40.06 -1.31
C TYR A 5 -5.86 38.92 -1.97
N ILE A 6 -5.88 38.87 -3.31
CA ILE A 6 -6.50 37.76 -4.06
C ILE A 6 -5.75 36.45 -3.78
N ILE A 7 -4.42 36.46 -3.87
CA ILE A 7 -3.60 35.26 -3.60
C ILE A 7 -3.81 34.78 -2.15
N VAL A 8 -3.77 35.70 -1.18
CA VAL A 8 -4.02 35.38 0.23
C VAL A 8 -5.42 34.79 0.41
N GLY A 9 -6.44 35.38 -0.22
CA GLY A 9 -7.81 34.86 -0.19
C GLY A 9 -7.91 33.43 -0.73
N VAL A 10 -7.28 33.16 -1.88
CA VAL A 10 -7.25 31.81 -2.48
C VAL A 10 -6.55 30.81 -1.56
N VAL A 11 -5.40 31.17 -1.00
CA VAL A 11 -4.67 30.30 -0.06
C VAL A 11 -5.53 30.00 1.18
N LEU A 12 -6.19 31.01 1.76
CA LEU A 12 -7.07 30.81 2.90
C LEU A 12 -8.23 29.87 2.58
N VAL A 13 -8.86 30.03 1.42
CA VAL A 13 -9.94 29.12 0.96
C VAL A 13 -9.42 27.69 0.80
N LEU A 14 -8.26 27.50 0.18
CA LEU A 14 -7.65 26.17 0.03
C LEU A 14 -7.33 25.51 1.38
N LEU A 15 -6.81 26.29 2.34
CA LEU A 15 -6.54 25.80 3.70
C LEU A 15 -7.83 25.43 4.44
N LEU A 16 -8.91 26.22 4.29
CA LEU A 16 -10.23 25.91 4.85
C LEU A 16 -10.80 24.61 4.26
N ILE A 17 -10.73 24.44 2.92
CA ILE A 17 -11.15 23.20 2.26
C ILE A 17 -10.32 22.00 2.78
N ALA A 18 -9.00 22.14 2.85
CA ALA A 18 -8.12 21.08 3.35
C ALA A 18 -8.40 20.70 4.81
N ALA A 19 -8.85 21.66 5.63
CA ALA A 19 -9.24 21.42 7.03
C ALA A 19 -10.55 20.64 7.15
N LEU A 20 -11.47 20.80 6.19
CA LEU A 20 -12.75 20.09 6.14
C LEU A 20 -12.63 18.67 5.54
N LEU A 21 -11.58 18.39 4.77
CA LEU A 21 -11.34 17.08 4.15
C LEU A 21 -10.78 16.05 5.16
N PRO A 22 -11.10 14.74 4.99
CA PRO A 22 -10.61 13.68 5.86
C PRO A 22 -9.08 13.63 5.92
N GLY A 23 -8.53 13.52 7.13
CA GLY A 23 -7.08 13.35 7.35
C GLY A 23 -6.61 11.91 7.36
N LYS A 24 -7.52 10.93 7.28
CA LYS A 24 -7.23 9.49 7.31
C LYS A 24 -8.00 8.79 6.22
N TYR A 25 -7.47 7.64 5.79
CA TYR A 25 -8.14 6.78 4.83
C TYR A 25 -8.00 5.31 5.22
N HIS A 26 -8.94 4.51 4.72
CA HIS A 26 -8.96 3.06 4.83
C HIS A 26 -9.35 2.51 3.47
N ILE A 27 -8.59 1.53 2.98
CA ILE A 27 -8.88 0.79 1.76
C ILE A 27 -8.88 -0.68 2.11
N GLU A 28 -9.92 -1.40 1.72
CA GLU A 28 -9.99 -2.85 1.84
C GLU A 28 -10.40 -3.44 0.49
N LYS A 29 -9.69 -4.50 0.07
CA LYS A 29 -10.01 -5.29 -1.11
C LYS A 29 -9.86 -6.78 -0.81
N THR A 30 -10.69 -7.57 -1.48
CA THR A 30 -10.70 -9.03 -1.34
C THR A 30 -10.60 -9.69 -2.71
N ALA A 31 -9.93 -10.84 -2.76
CA ALA A 31 -9.93 -11.72 -3.92
C ALA A 31 -9.99 -13.20 -3.48
N ILE A 32 -10.58 -14.05 -4.33
CA ILE A 32 -10.52 -15.50 -4.17
C ILE A 32 -9.41 -16.04 -5.06
N ILE A 33 -8.50 -16.80 -4.47
CA ILE A 33 -7.34 -17.42 -5.14
C ILE A 33 -7.48 -18.93 -5.00
N ALA A 34 -7.47 -19.66 -6.11
CA ALA A 34 -7.68 -21.10 -6.22
C ALA A 34 -6.43 -21.90 -5.82
N ARG A 35 -5.88 -21.58 -4.64
CA ARG A 35 -4.74 -22.24 -4.00
C ARG A 35 -4.94 -22.27 -2.47
N PRO A 36 -4.30 -23.23 -1.77
CA PRO A 36 -4.38 -23.32 -0.31
C PRO A 36 -3.78 -22.09 0.40
N VAL A 37 -4.27 -21.80 1.60
CA VAL A 37 -3.89 -20.64 2.42
C VAL A 37 -2.38 -20.53 2.57
N GLU A 38 -1.71 -21.64 2.89
CA GLU A 38 -0.26 -21.69 3.09
C GLU A 38 0.53 -21.17 1.88
N LEU A 39 0.14 -21.58 0.67
CA LEU A 39 0.82 -21.17 -0.56
C LEU A 39 0.59 -19.68 -0.85
N VAL A 40 -0.65 -19.21 -0.70
CA VAL A 40 -1.00 -17.82 -0.99
C VAL A 40 -0.35 -16.88 0.02
N MET A 41 -0.38 -17.25 1.30
CA MET A 41 0.26 -16.51 2.37
C MET A 41 1.78 -16.46 2.20
N ASP A 42 2.43 -17.55 1.76
CA ASP A 42 3.87 -17.57 1.45
C ASP A 42 4.26 -16.50 0.41
N LYS A 43 3.43 -16.28 -0.62
CA LYS A 43 3.67 -15.24 -1.65
C LYS A 43 3.51 -13.80 -1.18
N VAL A 44 2.85 -13.59 -0.05
CA VAL A 44 2.72 -12.27 0.58
C VAL A 44 3.77 -12.09 1.67
N ALA A 45 4.00 -13.10 2.51
CA ALA A 45 4.88 -13.03 3.67
C ALA A 45 6.38 -13.08 3.31
N ASP A 46 6.75 -13.71 2.20
CA ASP A 46 8.11 -13.66 1.69
C ASP A 46 8.26 -12.48 0.71
N LEU A 47 8.98 -11.45 1.16
CA LEU A 47 9.12 -10.21 0.41
C LEU A 47 10.05 -10.34 -0.80
N HIS A 48 10.70 -11.49 -1.03
CA HIS A 48 11.34 -11.81 -2.31
C HIS A 48 10.32 -11.86 -3.46
N HIS A 49 9.05 -12.16 -3.16
CA HIS A 49 7.98 -12.19 -4.16
C HIS A 49 7.30 -10.83 -4.36
N TYR A 50 7.48 -9.89 -3.43
CA TYR A 50 6.75 -8.63 -3.40
C TYR A 50 6.85 -7.84 -4.70
N ALA A 51 8.07 -7.66 -5.24
CA ALA A 51 8.28 -6.89 -6.46
C ALA A 51 7.64 -7.51 -7.70
N ALA A 52 7.41 -8.82 -7.70
CA ALA A 52 6.88 -9.54 -8.86
C ALA A 52 5.36 -9.39 -9.02
N TRP A 53 4.60 -9.26 -7.93
CA TRP A 53 3.14 -9.05 -7.99
C TRP A 53 2.71 -7.62 -7.69
N ASN A 54 3.50 -6.84 -6.93
CA ASN A 54 3.07 -5.52 -6.50
C ASN A 54 3.10 -4.49 -7.66
N PRO A 55 1.97 -3.80 -7.95
CA PRO A 55 1.88 -2.85 -9.07
C PRO A 55 2.83 -1.66 -8.95
N TRP A 56 3.17 -1.23 -7.73
CA TRP A 56 4.11 -0.13 -7.54
C TRP A 56 5.47 -0.51 -8.13
N GLN A 57 6.02 -1.66 -7.77
CA GLN A 57 7.32 -2.11 -8.29
C GLN A 57 7.28 -2.41 -9.79
N GLN A 58 6.18 -2.96 -10.30
CA GLN A 58 5.99 -3.15 -11.75
C GLN A 58 5.95 -1.83 -12.53
N SER A 59 5.48 -0.74 -11.91
CA SER A 59 5.39 0.58 -12.56
C SER A 59 6.75 1.27 -12.73
N ASP A 60 7.76 0.85 -11.96
CA ASP A 60 9.13 1.38 -11.96
C ASP A 60 10.20 0.27 -12.07
N PRO A 61 10.36 -0.35 -13.25
CA PRO A 61 11.34 -1.45 -13.44
C PRO A 61 12.80 -1.09 -13.14
N GLY A 62 13.12 0.21 -13.06
CA GLY A 62 14.46 0.69 -12.71
C GLY A 62 14.67 0.90 -11.20
N ALA A 63 13.65 0.65 -10.37
CA ALA A 63 13.76 0.77 -8.93
C ALA A 63 14.70 -0.29 -8.35
N LYS A 64 15.48 0.11 -7.35
CA LYS A 64 16.38 -0.79 -6.62
C LYS A 64 15.67 -1.27 -5.36
N GLY A 65 15.46 -2.58 -5.26
CA GLY A 65 14.95 -3.24 -4.06
C GLY A 65 16.09 -3.78 -3.20
N THR A 66 15.94 -3.71 -1.88
CA THR A 66 16.83 -4.37 -0.91
C THR A 66 15.98 -5.14 0.09
N ILE A 67 16.26 -6.43 0.24
CA ILE A 67 15.57 -7.31 1.19
C ILE A 67 16.49 -7.60 2.35
N THR A 68 15.95 -7.51 3.57
CA THR A 68 16.69 -7.82 4.81
C THR A 68 15.82 -8.61 5.77
N GLY A 69 16.47 -9.25 6.75
CA GLY A 69 15.81 -10.11 7.73
C GLY A 69 15.47 -11.50 7.19
N THR A 70 15.02 -12.38 8.09
CA THR A 70 14.63 -13.75 7.75
C THR A 70 13.25 -13.74 7.08
N PRO A 71 13.04 -14.44 5.95
CA PRO A 71 11.74 -14.51 5.30
C PRO A 71 10.63 -14.98 6.24
N LYS A 72 9.44 -14.37 6.10
CA LYS A 72 8.22 -14.75 6.84
C LYS A 72 8.36 -14.65 8.37
N THR A 73 9.20 -13.76 8.88
CA THR A 73 9.30 -13.46 10.31
C THR A 73 9.17 -11.96 10.58
N ILE A 74 8.85 -11.60 11.82
CA ILE A 74 8.90 -10.21 12.29
C ILE A 74 10.26 -9.59 11.94
N GLY A 75 10.24 -8.39 11.36
CA GLY A 75 11.44 -7.67 10.92
C GLY A 75 11.93 -8.04 9.52
N HIS A 76 11.32 -9.00 8.83
CA HIS A 76 11.56 -9.18 7.39
C HIS A 76 11.11 -7.92 6.65
N SER A 77 11.97 -7.35 5.81
CA SER A 77 11.67 -6.07 5.18
C SER A 77 12.15 -5.98 3.73
N TYR A 78 11.43 -5.17 2.96
CA TYR A 78 11.74 -4.79 1.60
C TYR A 78 11.78 -3.27 1.51
N ALA A 79 12.97 -2.72 1.26
CA ALA A 79 13.17 -1.30 0.97
C ALA A 79 13.29 -1.09 -0.54
N TRP A 80 12.78 0.03 -1.04
CA TRP A 80 12.93 0.42 -2.45
C TRP A 80 13.39 1.87 -2.60
N GLU A 81 14.09 2.10 -3.71
CA GLU A 81 14.42 3.43 -4.21
C GLU A 81 14.21 3.46 -5.74
N GLY A 82 13.27 4.30 -6.19
CA GLY A 82 12.91 4.45 -7.59
C GLY A 82 12.49 5.88 -7.92
N LYS A 83 12.44 6.19 -9.23
CA LYS A 83 12.07 7.53 -9.71
C LYS A 83 10.57 7.78 -9.63
N LYS A 84 9.76 6.74 -9.84
CA LYS A 84 8.28 6.83 -9.79
C LYS A 84 7.74 6.38 -8.44
N VAL A 85 8.27 5.29 -7.89
CA VAL A 85 7.83 4.73 -6.59
C VAL A 85 8.42 5.46 -5.38
N GLY A 86 9.32 6.43 -5.62
CA GLY A 86 9.99 7.18 -4.57
C GLY A 86 10.92 6.30 -3.73
N VAL A 87 11.04 6.64 -2.45
CA VAL A 87 11.84 5.87 -1.50
C VAL A 87 10.95 5.47 -0.34
N GLY A 88 10.99 4.19 0.02
CA GLY A 88 10.21 3.67 1.14
C GLY A 88 10.61 2.25 1.53
N SER A 89 9.90 1.71 2.51
CA SER A 89 10.07 0.36 2.98
C SER A 89 8.77 -0.26 3.46
N LEU A 90 8.71 -1.59 3.37
CA LEU A 90 7.66 -2.43 3.91
C LEU A 90 8.33 -3.42 4.88
N THR A 91 7.83 -3.54 6.10
CA THR A 91 8.42 -4.41 7.13
C THR A 91 7.34 -5.23 7.81
N VAL A 92 7.55 -6.55 7.95
CA VAL A 92 6.66 -7.44 8.70
C VAL A 92 6.67 -7.01 10.17
N ARG A 93 5.52 -6.54 10.63
CA ARG A 93 5.25 -6.17 12.03
C ARG A 93 4.85 -7.38 12.85
N ASP A 94 4.00 -8.24 12.29
CA ASP A 94 3.46 -9.42 12.96
C ASP A 94 2.99 -10.46 11.93
N ILE A 95 3.00 -11.74 12.30
CA ILE A 95 2.64 -12.84 11.44
C ILE A 95 2.12 -14.04 12.25
N ASP A 96 0.98 -14.59 11.85
CA ASP A 96 0.42 -15.83 12.39
C ASP A 96 0.06 -16.80 11.25
N ASN A 97 -0.81 -17.79 11.47
CA ASN A 97 -1.19 -18.77 10.44
C ASN A 97 -2.24 -18.28 9.42
N LYS A 98 -2.83 -17.11 9.64
CA LYS A 98 -3.92 -16.53 8.84
C LYS A 98 -3.75 -15.04 8.58
N HIS A 99 -2.74 -14.40 9.15
CA HIS A 99 -2.52 -12.97 9.06
C HIS A 99 -1.06 -12.62 8.80
N VAL A 100 -0.87 -11.56 8.02
CA VAL A 100 0.43 -10.90 7.88
C VAL A 100 0.20 -9.40 8.01
N HIS A 101 0.89 -8.79 8.97
CA HIS A 101 0.79 -7.37 9.24
C HIS A 101 2.10 -6.69 8.87
N PHE A 102 2.03 -5.62 8.09
CA PHE A 102 3.18 -4.84 7.69
C PHE A 102 3.07 -3.39 8.15
N ASN A 103 4.22 -2.81 8.48
CA ASN A 103 4.41 -1.37 8.53
C ASN A 103 4.93 -0.90 7.17
N LEU A 104 4.22 0.04 6.56
CA LEU A 104 4.59 0.70 5.32
C LEU A 104 5.08 2.13 5.64
N GLU A 105 6.29 2.47 5.20
CA GLU A 105 6.86 3.81 5.37
C GLU A 105 7.32 4.35 4.02
N PHE A 106 6.81 5.52 3.65
CA PHE A 106 7.33 6.32 2.56
C PHE A 106 8.24 7.41 3.13
N ILE A 107 9.41 7.59 2.52
CA ILE A 107 10.43 8.56 2.93
C ILE A 107 10.49 9.72 1.93
N LYS A 108 10.43 9.43 0.63
CA LYS A 108 10.43 10.42 -0.47
C LYS A 108 9.33 10.10 -1.48
N PRO A 109 8.70 11.11 -2.12
CA PRO A 109 8.96 12.55 -1.99
C PRO A 109 8.38 13.16 -0.70
N PHE A 110 7.41 12.51 -0.06
CA PHE A 110 6.81 12.94 1.20
C PHE A 110 6.86 11.81 2.21
N LYS A 111 7.12 12.16 3.47
CA LYS A 111 7.08 11.19 4.56
C LYS A 111 5.64 10.80 4.86
N SER A 112 5.36 9.51 4.85
CA SER A 112 4.05 8.96 5.23
C SER A 112 4.21 7.58 5.84
N LYS A 113 3.25 7.20 6.67
CA LYS A 113 3.17 5.87 7.28
C LYS A 113 1.79 5.30 7.04
N ALA A 114 1.76 4.00 6.77
CA ALA A 114 0.53 3.23 6.68
C ALA A 114 0.72 1.85 7.31
N SER A 115 -0.38 1.20 7.66
CA SER A 115 -0.40 -0.21 8.04
C SER A 115 -1.06 -1.01 6.92
N ASP A 116 -0.38 -2.06 6.46
CA ASP A 116 -0.90 -3.03 5.50
C ASP A 116 -1.21 -4.31 6.25
N ASP A 117 -2.48 -4.68 6.31
CA ASP A 117 -2.98 -5.82 7.07
C ASP A 117 -3.60 -6.83 6.10
N TRP A 118 -3.11 -8.06 6.16
CA TRP A 118 -3.56 -9.15 5.32
C TRP A 118 -4.24 -10.23 6.14
N MET A 119 -5.36 -10.73 5.64
CA MET A 119 -6.10 -11.84 6.22
C MET A 119 -6.34 -12.91 5.15
N PHE A 120 -6.08 -14.16 5.52
CA PHE A 120 -6.20 -15.33 4.67
C PHE A 120 -7.18 -16.31 5.29
N GLU A 121 -8.29 -16.54 4.59
CA GLU A 121 -9.36 -17.43 5.04
C GLU A 121 -9.50 -18.59 4.05
N GLU A 122 -9.72 -19.80 4.56
CA GLU A 122 -10.13 -20.93 3.73
C GLU A 122 -11.45 -20.59 3.02
N TRP A 123 -11.54 -20.94 1.73
CA TRP A 123 -12.71 -20.68 0.91
C TRP A 123 -13.01 -21.87 0.00
N GLY A 124 -14.30 -22.23 -0.10
CA GLY A 124 -14.73 -23.30 -0.99
C GLY A 124 -13.97 -24.62 -0.76
N ASN A 125 -13.43 -25.18 -1.84
CA ASN A 125 -12.65 -26.42 -1.81
C ASN A 125 -11.18 -26.16 -2.17
N GLY A 126 -10.37 -25.88 -1.15
CA GLY A 126 -8.93 -25.65 -1.31
C GLY A 126 -8.55 -24.27 -1.88
N GLU A 127 -9.47 -23.32 -1.88
CA GLU A 127 -9.22 -21.93 -2.26
C GLU A 127 -8.97 -21.07 -1.03
N THR A 128 -8.46 -19.85 -1.26
CA THR A 128 -8.19 -18.86 -0.23
C THR A 128 -8.91 -17.57 -0.56
N LYS A 129 -9.69 -17.05 0.39
CA LYS A 129 -10.16 -15.68 0.38
C LYS A 129 -9.09 -14.81 1.03
N VAL A 130 -8.45 -13.96 0.23
CA VAL A 130 -7.44 -13.01 0.69
C VAL A 130 -8.07 -11.63 0.83
N THR A 131 -7.91 -11.01 1.99
CA THR A 131 -8.31 -9.61 2.23
C THR A 131 -7.07 -8.79 2.52
N TRP A 132 -6.90 -7.68 1.79
CA TRP A 132 -5.83 -6.71 1.97
C TRP A 132 -6.44 -5.37 2.37
N SER A 133 -6.12 -4.94 3.59
CA SER A 133 -6.49 -3.64 4.15
C SER A 133 -5.27 -2.73 4.24
N ASN A 134 -5.41 -1.46 3.88
CA ASN A 134 -4.41 -0.41 4.09
C ASN A 134 -5.02 0.77 4.83
N ASN A 135 -4.37 1.14 5.94
CA ASN A 135 -4.75 2.25 6.80
C ASN A 135 -3.65 3.30 6.79
N GLY A 136 -3.96 4.52 6.37
CA GLY A 136 -2.98 5.60 6.28
C GLY A 136 -3.56 6.98 6.55
N GLU A 137 -2.69 7.98 6.52
CA GLU A 137 -3.03 9.37 6.77
C GLU A 137 -2.74 10.25 5.55
N PHE A 138 -3.51 11.33 5.42
CA PHE A 138 -3.27 12.41 4.49
C PHE A 138 -2.76 13.64 5.25
N PRO A 139 -1.44 13.90 5.24
CA PRO A 139 -0.86 15.09 5.85
C PRO A 139 -1.48 16.39 5.30
N PHE A 140 -1.75 17.33 6.21
CA PHE A 140 -2.24 18.65 5.85
C PHE A 140 -1.13 19.49 5.19
N PRO A 141 -1.45 20.40 4.25
CA PRO A 141 -2.73 20.59 3.57
C PRO A 141 -2.83 19.82 2.25
N VAL A 142 -1.69 19.60 1.58
CA VAL A 142 -1.64 19.18 0.17
C VAL A 142 -2.16 17.77 -0.02
N ALA A 143 -1.77 16.81 0.83
CA ALA A 143 -2.20 15.43 0.67
C ALA A 143 -3.71 15.27 0.92
N ARG A 144 -4.32 16.11 1.77
CA ARG A 144 -5.78 16.13 1.96
C ARG A 144 -6.50 16.64 0.73
N LEU A 145 -6.04 17.74 0.14
CA LEU A 145 -6.61 18.30 -1.09
C LEU A 145 -6.53 17.30 -2.25
N MET A 146 -5.42 16.55 -2.35
CA MET A 146 -5.24 15.49 -3.35
C MET A 146 -5.89 14.15 -2.96
N GLY A 147 -6.38 14.02 -1.72
CA GLY A 147 -6.85 12.77 -1.12
C GLY A 147 -7.82 11.98 -2.00
N PRO A 148 -8.89 12.58 -2.55
CA PRO A 148 -9.83 11.86 -3.42
C PRO A 148 -9.19 11.26 -4.67
N MET A 149 -8.23 11.95 -5.29
CA MET A 149 -7.50 11.45 -6.45
C MET A 149 -6.58 10.29 -6.05
N ILE A 150 -5.81 10.47 -4.96
CA ILE A 150 -4.91 9.43 -4.42
C ILE A 150 -5.69 8.18 -4.05
N LEU A 151 -6.82 8.32 -3.36
CA LEU A 151 -7.72 7.23 -3.00
C LEU A 151 -8.20 6.45 -4.22
N LYS A 152 -8.62 7.15 -5.28
CA LYS A 152 -9.07 6.51 -6.52
C LYS A 152 -7.96 5.67 -7.15
N GLU A 153 -6.75 6.20 -7.21
CA GLU A 153 -5.59 5.50 -7.77
C GLU A 153 -5.16 4.30 -6.91
N LEU A 154 -5.07 4.47 -5.59
CA LEU A 154 -4.77 3.38 -4.66
C LEU A 154 -5.81 2.26 -4.76
N ASN A 155 -7.10 2.58 -4.86
CA ASN A 155 -8.14 1.57 -5.02
C ASN A 155 -7.91 0.71 -6.28
N GLN A 156 -7.51 1.32 -7.40
CA GLN A 156 -7.21 0.59 -8.64
C GLN A 156 -5.95 -0.26 -8.48
N GLN A 157 -4.90 0.28 -7.86
CA GLN A 157 -3.65 -0.43 -7.62
C GLN A 157 -3.85 -1.65 -6.70
N PHE A 158 -4.68 -1.56 -5.67
CA PHE A 158 -4.95 -2.70 -4.77
C PHE A 158 -5.66 -3.84 -5.51
N VAL A 159 -6.65 -3.51 -6.35
CA VAL A 159 -7.32 -4.49 -7.20
C VAL A 159 -6.34 -5.12 -8.20
N GLN A 160 -5.49 -4.32 -8.82
CA GLN A 160 -4.45 -4.82 -9.73
C GLN A 160 -3.45 -5.73 -8.99
N GLY A 161 -3.03 -5.36 -7.79
CA GLY A 161 -2.11 -6.15 -6.97
C GLY A 161 -2.68 -7.51 -6.58
N LEU A 162 -3.94 -7.57 -6.15
CA LEU A 162 -4.62 -8.83 -5.88
C LEU A 162 -4.76 -9.70 -7.14
N ASN A 163 -5.05 -9.10 -8.30
CA ASN A 163 -5.09 -9.83 -9.57
C ASN A 163 -3.72 -10.38 -9.98
N ASN A 164 -2.65 -9.63 -9.75
CA ASN A 164 -1.29 -10.09 -10.01
C ASN A 164 -0.88 -11.22 -9.07
N LEU A 165 -1.21 -11.09 -7.77
CA LEU A 165 -0.97 -12.13 -6.77
C LEU A 165 -1.72 -13.42 -7.14
N LYS A 166 -3.00 -13.30 -7.53
CA LYS A 166 -3.81 -14.41 -8.03
C LYS A 166 -3.12 -15.12 -9.19
N LYS A 167 -2.69 -14.37 -10.22
CA LYS A 167 -1.96 -14.94 -11.38
C LYS A 167 -0.67 -15.64 -10.98
N MET A 168 0.10 -15.06 -10.05
CA MET A 168 1.34 -15.66 -9.55
C MET A 168 1.11 -16.97 -8.81
N CYS A 169 -0.01 -17.09 -8.07
CA CYS A 169 -0.32 -18.29 -7.32
C CYS A 169 -0.94 -19.39 -8.21
N GLU A 170 -1.74 -19.00 -9.20
CA GLU A 170 -2.52 -19.94 -10.02
C GLU A 170 -1.81 -20.41 -11.28
N GLY A 171 -0.95 -19.57 -11.86
CA GLY A 171 -0.12 -19.90 -13.03
C GLY A 171 0.92 -20.96 -12.72
#